data_AF-A0A2T5IU02-F1
#
_entry.id   AF-A0A2T5IU02-F1
#
_cell.length_a   1.000
_cell.length_b   1.000
_cell.length_c   1.000
_cell.angle_alpha   90.00
_cell.angle_beta   90.00
_cell.angle_gamma   90.00
#
_symmetry.space_group_name_H-M   'P 1'
#
loop_
_entity.id
_entity.type
_entity.pdbx_description
1 polymer ?
#
loop_
_entity_poly.entity_id
_entity_poly.type
_entity_poly.pdbx_seq_one_letter_code
_entity_poly.pdbx_strand_id
1 'polypeptide(L)'
;MRLIARIWYNSILDNRKERVARMNDHVYKIIEIVGSSTQSSDHAIQQAVAKAGTSLRNLDWFEVVETRGHIVDGKVAHYQVKLKIGFRLD
;
A
#
# COMPACT_ATOMS: atom_id res chain seq x y z
N MET A 1 6.92 -13.40 -50.53
CA MET A 1 7.55 -12.41 -49.63
C MET A 1 6.67 -11.87 -48.49
N ARG A 2 5.33 -11.97 -48.51
CA ARG A 2 4.46 -11.40 -47.46
C ARG A 2 4.29 -12.27 -46.18
N LEU A 3 4.54 -13.58 -46.27
CA LEU A 3 4.30 -14.52 -45.16
C LEU A 3 5.36 -14.41 -44.06
N ILE A 4 6.63 -14.28 -44.45
CA ILE A 4 7.79 -14.15 -43.55
C ILE A 4 7.71 -12.84 -42.73
N ALA A 5 7.32 -11.74 -43.37
CA ALA A 5 7.12 -10.46 -42.70
C ALA A 5 5.99 -10.51 -41.66
N ARG A 6 4.92 -11.26 -41.92
CA ARG A 6 3.78 -11.41 -41.00
C ARG A 6 4.13 -12.28 -39.79
N ILE A 7 4.91 -13.35 -39.97
CA ILE A 7 5.40 -14.19 -38.88
C ILE A 7 6.36 -13.40 -37.98
N TRP A 8 7.29 -12.65 -38.58
CA TRP A 8 8.23 -11.81 -37.85
C TRP A 8 7.52 -10.68 -37.08
N TYR A 9 6.55 -10.01 -37.71
CA TYR A 9 5.74 -8.97 -37.07
C TYR A 9 4.95 -9.51 -35.87
N ASN A 10 4.29 -10.67 -36.02
CA ASN A 10 3.54 -11.28 -34.93
C ASN A 10 4.46 -11.73 -33.77
N SER A 11 5.64 -12.27 -34.07
CA SER A 11 6.63 -12.64 -33.04
C SER A 11 7.17 -11.43 -32.27
N ILE A 12 7.35 -10.28 -32.93
CA ILE A 12 7.73 -9.03 -32.27
C ILE A 12 6.62 -8.51 -31.36
N LEU A 13 5.36 -8.62 -31.79
CA LEU A 13 4.21 -8.21 -30.98
C LEU A 13 4.04 -9.09 -29.74
N ASP A 14 4.24 -10.41 -29.87
CA ASP A 14 4.20 -11.33 -28.73
C ASP A 14 5.34 -11.06 -27.74
N ASN A 15 6.58 -10.93 -28.23
CA ASN A 15 7.73 -10.55 -27.40
C ASN A 15 7.58 -9.18 -26.74
N ARG A 16 6.80 -8.27 -27.33
CA ARG A 16 6.47 -6.98 -26.69
C ARG A 16 5.42 -7.17 -25.62
N LYS A 17 4.33 -7.91 -25.89
CA LYS A 17 3.29 -8.19 -24.90
C LYS A 17 3.83 -8.92 -23.68
N GLU A 18 4.65 -9.94 -23.86
CA GLU A 18 5.29 -10.66 -22.74
C GLU A 18 6.23 -9.75 -21.93
N ARG A 19 7.00 -8.88 -22.59
CA ARG A 19 7.85 -7.91 -21.87
C ARG A 19 7.05 -6.86 -21.09
N VAL A 20 5.93 -6.40 -21.63
CA VAL A 20 5.04 -5.45 -20.93
C VAL A 20 4.34 -6.13 -19.75
N ALA A 21 3.92 -7.40 -19.90
CA ALA A 21 3.32 -8.18 -18.81
C ALA A 21 4.32 -8.43 -17.67
N ARG A 22 5.58 -8.79 -17.97
CA ARG A 22 6.64 -8.97 -16.96
C ARG A 22 7.08 -7.69 -16.24
N MET A 23 6.72 -6.51 -16.73
CA MET A 23 7.15 -5.23 -16.15
C MET A 23 6.24 -4.70 -15.02
N ASN A 24 5.06 -5.30 -14.78
CA ASN A 24 4.04 -4.70 -13.91
C ASN A 24 3.45 -5.60 -12.82
N ASP A 25 4.01 -6.78 -12.58
CA ASP A 25 3.56 -7.62 -11.46
C ASP A 25 4.20 -7.09 -10.17
N HIS A 26 3.48 -6.21 -9.47
CA HIS A 26 3.88 -5.70 -8.17
C HIS A 26 3.40 -6.64 -7.06
N VAL A 27 4.33 -7.11 -6.24
CA VAL A 27 4.01 -7.84 -5.02
C VAL A 27 3.93 -6.84 -3.87
N TYR A 28 2.83 -6.91 -3.12
CA TYR A 28 2.59 -6.04 -1.99
C TYR A 28 2.65 -6.82 -0.68
N LYS A 29 3.21 -6.18 0.34
CA LYS A 29 3.09 -6.64 1.72
C LYS A 29 2.15 -5.70 2.47
N ILE A 30 1.26 -6.31 3.23
CA ILE A 30 0.37 -5.59 4.14
C ILE A 30 0.84 -5.87 5.56
N ILE A 31 0.96 -4.83 6.36
CA ILE A 31 1.20 -4.93 7.80
C ILE A 31 0.08 -4.25 8.58
N GLU A 32 -0.11 -4.66 9.83
CA GLU A 32 -1.06 -4.04 10.75
C GLU A 32 -0.31 -3.25 11.83
N ILE A 33 -0.74 -2.00 12.05
CA ILE A 33 -0.21 -1.13 13.10
C ILE A 33 -1.35 -0.38 13.79
N VAL A 34 -1.10 0.13 14.99
CA VAL A 34 -2.05 0.97 15.73
C VAL A 34 -1.43 2.33 15.99
N GLY A 35 -2.05 3.38 15.47
CA GLY A 35 -1.75 4.76 15.81
C GLY A 35 -2.44 5.17 17.11
N SER A 36 -1.80 6.03 17.89
CA SER A 36 -2.40 6.61 19.10
C SER A 36 -2.21 8.13 19.12
N SER A 37 -3.20 8.87 19.59
CA SER A 37 -3.16 10.33 19.70
C SER A 37 -4.11 10.84 20.78
N THR A 38 -3.70 11.86 21.53
CA THR A 38 -4.60 12.60 22.43
C THR A 38 -5.49 13.61 21.71
N GLN A 39 -5.20 13.91 20.44
CA GLN A 39 -5.81 15.02 19.71
C GLN A 39 -7.05 14.59 18.90
N SER A 40 -6.89 13.59 18.02
CA SER A 40 -7.95 13.11 17.14
C SER A 40 -7.59 11.75 16.51
N SER A 41 -8.58 11.09 15.90
CA SER A 41 -8.37 9.91 15.06
C SER A 41 -7.43 10.19 13.89
N ASP A 42 -7.61 11.32 13.21
CA ASP A 42 -6.85 11.66 12.00
C ASP A 42 -5.38 11.92 12.35
N HIS A 43 -5.12 12.56 13.48
CA HIS A 43 -3.76 12.71 13.99
C HIS A 43 -3.14 11.35 14.35
N ALA A 44 -3.92 10.41 14.92
CA ALA A 44 -3.43 9.05 15.19
C ALA A 44 -3.06 8.30 13.89
N ILE A 45 -3.85 8.46 12.83
CA ILE A 45 -3.57 7.87 11.50
C ILE A 45 -2.27 8.44 10.93
N GLN A 46 -2.12 9.77 10.93
CA GLN A 46 -0.92 10.43 10.42
C GLN A 46 0.33 9.99 11.18
N GLN A 47 0.26 9.90 12.52
CA GLN A 47 1.36 9.41 13.36
C GLN A 47 1.76 7.97 13.01
N ALA A 48 0.77 7.09 12.80
CA ALA A 48 1.01 5.69 12.44
C ALA A 48 1.72 5.56 11.08
N VAL A 49 1.22 6.25 10.06
CA VAL A 49 1.79 6.24 8.70
C VAL A 49 3.20 6.85 8.71
N ALA A 50 3.39 7.98 9.39
CA ALA A 50 4.70 8.62 9.53
C ALA A 50 5.70 7.68 10.22
N LYS A 51 5.28 6.99 11.29
CA LYS A 51 6.14 6.04 11.98
C LYS A 51 6.49 4.84 11.10
N ALA A 52 5.53 4.28 10.37
CA ALA A 52 5.78 3.19 9.42
C ALA A 52 6.83 3.60 8.37
N GLY A 53 6.70 4.81 7.82
CA GLY A 53 7.59 5.38 6.81
C GLY A 53 9.05 5.58 7.27
N THR A 54 9.32 5.52 8.58
CA THR A 54 10.71 5.54 9.09
C THR A 54 11.47 4.24 8.82
N SER A 55 10.76 3.12 8.62
CA SER A 55 11.34 1.79 8.48
C SER A 55 10.96 1.08 7.18
N LEU A 56 9.83 1.45 6.59
CA LEU A 56 9.29 0.85 5.38
C LEU A 56 9.34 1.88 4.24
N ARG A 57 9.66 1.40 3.04
CA ARG A 57 9.68 2.19 1.80
C ARG A 57 8.49 1.80 0.95
N ASN A 58 8.20 2.60 -0.08
CA ASN A 58 7.14 2.33 -1.06
C ASN A 58 5.76 2.14 -0.42
N LEU A 59 5.44 2.93 0.62
CA LEU A 59 4.10 2.97 1.20
C LEU A 59 3.13 3.55 0.17
N ASP A 60 2.10 2.80 -0.18
CA ASP A 60 1.17 3.19 -1.24
C ASP A 60 -0.22 3.53 -0.69
N TRP A 61 -0.75 2.72 0.23
CA TRP A 61 -2.07 2.96 0.82
C TRP A 61 -2.16 2.49 2.27
N PHE A 62 -3.21 2.96 2.94
CA PHE A 62 -3.64 2.44 4.22
C PHE A 62 -5.16 2.20 4.23
N GLU A 63 -5.61 1.31 5.10
CA GLU A 63 -7.00 1.00 5.36
C GLU A 63 -7.26 1.09 6.86
N VAL A 64 -8.30 1.83 7.26
CA VAL A 64 -8.74 1.89 8.65
C VAL A 64 -9.54 0.63 8.96
N VAL A 65 -9.01 -0.23 9.83
CA VAL A 65 -9.67 -1.48 10.24
C VAL A 65 -10.58 -1.24 11.42
N GLU A 66 -10.14 -0.41 12.37
CA GLU A 66 -10.84 -0.22 13.62
C GLU A 66 -10.44 1.09 14.29
N THR A 67 -11.43 1.79 14.85
CA THR A 67 -11.22 2.99 15.66
C THR A 67 -11.68 2.71 17.08
N ARG A 68 -10.78 2.88 18.04
CA ARG A 68 -11.02 2.74 19.48
C ARG A 68 -10.63 4.03 20.20
N GLY A 69 -11.10 4.16 21.44
CA GLY A 69 -10.74 5.27 22.32
C GLY A 69 -10.51 4.79 23.74
N HIS A 70 -9.44 5.26 24.38
CA HIS A 70 -9.25 5.13 25.81
C HIS A 70 -10.03 6.25 26.52
N ILE A 71 -10.87 5.88 27.49
CA ILE A 71 -11.73 6.81 28.22
C ILE A 71 -11.19 6.99 29.65
N VAL A 72 -11.01 8.24 30.06
CA VAL A 72 -10.63 8.64 31.42
C VAL A 72 -11.58 9.75 31.86
N ASP A 73 -12.18 9.60 33.04
CA ASP A 73 -13.11 10.58 33.64
C ASP A 73 -14.25 11.01 32.69
N GLY A 74 -14.79 10.05 31.92
CA GLY A 74 -15.87 10.28 30.96
C GLY A 74 -15.45 11.05 29.70
N LYS A 75 -14.15 11.28 29.49
CA LYS A 75 -13.59 11.95 28.30
C LYS A 75 -12.67 11.00 27.54
N VAL A 76 -12.57 11.20 26.24
CA VAL A 76 -11.59 10.47 25.41
C VAL A 76 -10.20 11.00 25.73
N ALA A 77 -9.35 10.16 26.33
CA ALA A 77 -7.97 10.49 26.62
C ALA A 77 -7.06 10.22 25.41
N HIS A 78 -7.27 9.10 24.72
CA HIS A 78 -6.51 8.74 23.53
C HIS A 78 -7.40 8.10 22.47
N TYR A 79 -7.28 8.58 21.25
CA TYR A 79 -7.77 7.91 20.05
C TYR A 79 -6.74 6.86 19.63
N GLN A 80 -7.21 5.65 19.36
CA GLN A 80 -6.41 4.54 18.89
C GLN A 80 -7.00 4.05 17.57
N VAL A 81 -6.23 4.11 16.49
CA VAL A 81 -6.71 3.72 15.16
C VAL A 81 -5.84 2.60 14.62
N LYS A 82 -6.44 1.43 14.42
CA LYS A 82 -5.79 0.27 13.80
C LYS A 82 -5.84 0.41 12.29
N LEU A 83 -4.68 0.33 11.66
CA LEU A 83 -4.49 0.47 10.23
C LEU A 83 -3.86 -0.79 9.65
N LYS A 84 -4.32 -1.18 8.46
CA LYS A 84 -3.52 -1.96 7.53
C LYS A 84 -2.77 -1.00 6.61
N ILE A 85 -1.48 -1.21 6.41
CA ILE A 85 -0.66 -0.41 5.48
C ILE A 85 -0.09 -1.34 4.43
N GLY A 86 -0.41 -1.05 3.16
CA GLY A 86 0.12 -1.73 1.99
C GLY A 86 1.33 -1.00 1.43
N PHE A 87 2.38 -1.75 1.17
CA PHE A 87 3.59 -1.23 0.53
C PHE A 87 4.19 -2.26 -0.43
N ARG A 88 4.82 -1.77 -1.48
CA ARG A 88 5.41 -2.63 -2.51
C ARG A 88 6.70 -3.27 -2.02
N LEU A 89 6.85 -4.57 -2.29
CA LEU A 89 8.10 -5.29 -2.14
C LEU A 89 8.94 -5.08 -3.40
N ASP A 90 10.19 -4.67 -3.20
CA ASP A 90 11.21 -4.62 -4.26
C ASP A 90 11.96 -5.97 -4.34
#